data_AF-A0A833T7N7-F1
#
_entry.id   AF-A0A833T7N7-F1
#
_cell.length_a   1.000
_cell.length_b   1.000
_cell.length_c   1.000
_cell.angle_alpha   90.00
_cell.angle_beta   90.00
_cell.angle_gamma   90.00
#
_symmetry.space_group_name_H-M   'P 1'
#
loop_
_entity.id
_entity.type
_entity.pdbx_description
1 polymer ?
#
loop_
_entity_poly.entity_id
_entity_poly.type
_entity_poly.pdbx_seq_one_letter_code
_entity_poly.pdbx_strand_id
1 'polypeptide(L)'
;MRALQVKTEAFTAENQEPVTLNDIATMDLFHIRHFSQSDDTFENWQHYAEDECNIAFDWYSQFPFFLTVWVNDSAEQARLVLFSDHYMSDGYSGMVVLNFILERVACLAKEENGREQMK
;
A
#
# COMPACT_ATOMS: atom_id res chain seq x y z
N MET A 1 7.95 -4.58 -2.70
CA MET A 1 9.21 -4.77 -3.45
C MET A 1 10.03 -3.48 -3.36
N ARG A 2 11.22 -3.50 -2.76
CA ARG A 2 11.94 -2.27 -2.32
C ARG A 2 13.02 -1.85 -3.33
N ALA A 3 12.69 -1.76 -4.61
CA ALA A 3 13.68 -1.54 -5.65
C ALA A 3 13.53 -0.16 -6.31
N LEU A 4 14.66 0.51 -6.54
CA LEU A 4 14.75 1.79 -7.26
C LEU A 4 15.64 1.62 -8.49
N GLN A 5 15.30 2.30 -9.58
CA GLN A 5 16.12 2.30 -10.79
C GLN A 5 17.41 3.11 -10.58
N VAL A 6 18.52 2.61 -11.09
CA VAL A 6 19.81 3.33 -11.04
C VAL A 6 19.90 4.30 -12.20
N LYS A 7 20.08 5.61 -11.92
CA LYS A 7 20.12 6.66 -12.97
C LYS A 7 21.28 6.50 -13.95
N THR A 8 22.42 6.00 -13.49
CA THR A 8 23.68 5.96 -14.24
C THR A 8 23.86 4.68 -15.05
N GLU A 9 23.00 3.68 -14.85
CA GLU A 9 23.14 2.36 -15.47
C GLU A 9 21.82 1.93 -16.12
N ALA A 10 21.88 1.67 -17.43
CA ALA A 10 20.69 1.27 -18.17
C ALA A 10 20.17 -0.09 -17.67
N PHE A 11 18.86 -0.16 -17.40
CA PHE A 11 18.16 -1.37 -16.98
C PHE A 11 18.65 -2.00 -15.66
N THR A 12 19.35 -1.24 -14.82
CA THR A 12 19.76 -1.68 -13.47
C THR A 12 18.80 -1.14 -12.41
N ALA A 13 18.48 -1.97 -11.42
CA ALA A 13 17.75 -1.57 -10.22
C ALA A 13 18.49 -2.04 -8.96
N GLU A 14 18.40 -1.24 -7.90
CA GLU A 14 19.00 -1.54 -6.60
C GLU A 14 17.90 -1.86 -5.58
N ASN A 15 18.07 -2.98 -4.88
CA ASN A 15 17.23 -3.33 -3.75
C ASN A 15 17.67 -2.50 -2.53
N GLN A 16 16.76 -1.68 -2.03
CA GLN A 16 16.97 -0.80 -0.89
C GLN A 16 17.02 -1.57 0.43
N GLU A 17 17.18 -0.87 1.55
CA GLU A 17 17.13 -1.40 2.92
C GLU A 17 15.69 -1.64 3.41
N PRO A 18 15.46 -2.54 4.40
CA PRO A 18 14.11 -2.91 4.83
C PRO A 18 13.29 -1.70 5.26
N VAL A 19 12.04 -1.62 4.79
CA VAL A 19 11.12 -0.52 5.11
C VAL A 19 10.85 -0.50 6.61
N THR A 20 11.08 0.65 7.23
CA THR A 20 10.74 0.94 8.62
C THR A 20 9.37 1.62 8.72
N LEU A 21 8.83 1.74 9.93
CA LEU A 21 7.58 2.50 10.14
C LEU A 21 7.70 3.97 9.74
N ASN A 22 8.89 4.56 9.91
CA ASN A 22 9.15 5.93 9.49
C ASN A 22 9.08 6.06 7.97
N ASP A 23 9.64 5.09 7.25
CA ASP A 23 9.65 5.07 5.78
C ASP A 23 8.24 4.98 5.21
N ILE A 24 7.32 4.28 5.88
CA ILE A 24 5.91 4.21 5.44
C ILE A 24 5.31 5.62 5.32
N ALA A 25 5.57 6.49 6.30
CA ALA A 25 5.05 7.85 6.32
C ALA A 25 5.83 8.79 5.40
N THR A 26 7.16 8.69 5.38
CA THR A 26 8.00 9.62 4.60
C THR A 26 8.03 9.30 3.11
N MET A 27 7.79 8.05 2.73
CA MET A 27 7.75 7.58 1.34
C MET A 27 6.33 7.34 0.83
N ASP A 28 5.32 7.72 1.61
CA ASP A 28 3.91 7.71 1.19
C ASP A 28 3.42 6.32 0.72
N LEU A 29 3.79 5.27 1.46
CA LEU A 29 3.56 3.87 1.06
C LEU A 29 2.20 3.33 1.52
N PHE A 30 1.49 4.07 2.36
CA PHE A 30 0.24 3.65 2.96
C PHE A 30 -0.68 4.84 3.25
N HIS A 31 -1.93 4.75 2.79
CA HIS A 31 -2.94 5.77 3.02
C HIS A 31 -4.23 5.17 3.54
N ILE A 32 -4.91 5.89 4.42
CA ILE A 32 -6.25 5.56 4.88
C ILE A 32 -7.19 6.70 4.50
N ARG A 33 -8.28 6.37 3.82
CA ARG A 33 -9.37 7.29 3.50
C ARG A 33 -10.63 6.86 4.26
N HIS A 34 -11.06 7.67 5.22
CA HIS A 34 -12.28 7.44 5.99
C HIS A 34 -13.48 8.16 5.36
N PHE A 35 -14.56 7.42 5.16
CA PHE A 35 -15.83 7.88 4.61
C PHE A 35 -16.88 7.70 5.68
N SER A 36 -17.15 8.78 6.42
CA SER A 36 -18.25 8.84 7.36
C SER A 36 -19.28 9.89 6.96
N GLN A 37 -18.86 11.02 6.33
CA GLN A 37 -19.72 12.17 6.00
C GLN A 37 -19.19 13.11 4.87
N SER A 38 -18.27 12.68 4.00
CA SER A 38 -17.65 13.54 2.96
C SER A 38 -18.48 13.68 1.67
N ASP A 39 -18.22 14.73 0.87
CA ASP A 39 -18.75 14.90 -0.50
C ASP A 39 -18.26 13.80 -1.47
N ASP A 40 -17.13 13.16 -1.16
CA ASP A 40 -16.61 12.01 -1.89
C ASP A 40 -17.28 10.72 -1.39
N THR A 41 -17.77 9.89 -2.31
CA THR A 41 -18.54 8.69 -1.97
C THR A 41 -17.65 7.46 -1.94
N PHE A 42 -17.91 6.52 -1.03
CA PHE A 42 -17.18 5.24 -0.96
C PHE A 42 -17.19 4.47 -2.30
N GLU A 43 -18.23 4.68 -3.13
CA GLU A 43 -18.37 4.06 -4.45
C GLU A 43 -17.45 4.69 -5.52
N ASN A 44 -16.90 5.87 -5.28
CA ASN A 44 -15.97 6.54 -6.21
C ASN A 44 -14.56 5.91 -6.21
N TRP A 45 -14.34 4.80 -5.51
CA TRP A 45 -13.05 4.13 -5.45
C TRP A 45 -12.51 3.76 -6.84
N GLN A 46 -13.38 3.48 -7.81
CA GLN A 46 -12.98 3.17 -9.20
C GLN A 46 -12.36 4.39 -9.87
N HIS A 47 -13.02 5.54 -9.77
CA HIS A 47 -12.52 6.78 -10.35
C HIS A 47 -11.20 7.19 -9.70
N TYR A 48 -11.09 7.06 -8.38
CA TYR A 48 -9.81 7.24 -7.69
C TYR A 48 -8.73 6.30 -8.21
N ALA A 49 -9.03 5.00 -8.37
CA ALA A 49 -8.05 4.05 -8.88
C ALA A 49 -7.61 4.38 -10.32
N GLU A 50 -8.52 4.87 -11.17
CA GLU A 50 -8.20 5.35 -12.50
C GLU A 50 -7.30 6.59 -12.46
N ASP A 51 -7.64 7.58 -11.63
CA ASP A 51 -6.87 8.81 -11.46
C ASP A 51 -5.44 8.52 -10.98
N GLU A 52 -5.28 7.67 -9.97
CA GLU A 52 -3.98 7.23 -9.47
C GLU A 52 -3.17 6.49 -10.55
N CYS A 53 -3.82 5.65 -11.37
CA CYS A 53 -3.15 4.97 -12.49
C CYS A 53 -2.70 5.94 -13.60
N ASN A 54 -3.25 7.16 -13.66
CA ASN A 54 -2.84 8.20 -14.60
C ASN A 54 -1.66 9.05 -14.10
N ILE A 55 -1.22 8.86 -12.85
CA ILE A 55 -0.08 9.57 -12.29
C ILE A 55 1.21 8.93 -12.80
N ALA A 56 2.10 9.76 -13.35
CA ALA A 56 3.42 9.30 -13.76
C ALA A 56 4.27 8.92 -12.54
N PHE A 57 4.93 7.77 -12.61
CA PHE A 57 5.70 7.20 -11.51
C PHE A 57 7.18 7.58 -11.60
N ASP A 58 7.80 8.02 -10.49
CA ASP A 58 9.26 8.28 -10.44
C ASP A 58 10.03 7.04 -9.96
N TRP A 59 10.48 6.22 -10.92
CA TRP A 59 11.24 4.99 -10.64
C TRP A 59 12.57 5.20 -9.92
N TYR A 60 13.07 6.44 -9.81
CA TYR A 60 14.35 6.74 -9.17
C TYR A 60 14.22 7.09 -7.68
N SER A 61 13.03 7.47 -7.22
CA SER A 61 12.82 7.90 -5.83
C SER A 61 11.60 7.31 -5.15
N GLN A 62 10.68 6.68 -5.89
CA GLN A 62 9.46 6.11 -5.35
C GLN A 62 9.50 4.58 -5.43
N PHE A 63 8.96 3.90 -4.40
CA PHE A 63 8.82 2.45 -4.44
C PHE A 63 7.62 2.05 -5.28
N PRO A 64 7.75 0.99 -6.11
CA PRO A 64 6.79 0.64 -7.15
C PRO A 64 5.49 0.04 -6.60
N PHE A 65 5.12 0.33 -5.36
CA PHE A 65 3.87 -0.10 -4.74
C PHE A 65 3.50 0.80 -3.57
N PHE A 66 2.20 1.00 -3.38
CA PHE A 66 1.62 1.58 -2.18
C PHE A 66 0.22 0.99 -1.95
N LEU A 67 -0.27 1.05 -0.72
CA LEU A 67 -1.57 0.52 -0.33
C LEU A 67 -2.49 1.63 0.15
N THR A 68 -3.67 1.73 -0.46
CA THR A 68 -4.75 2.61 0.03
C THR A 68 -5.86 1.78 0.64
N VAL A 69 -6.28 2.13 1.85
CA VAL A 69 -7.44 1.53 2.52
C VAL A 69 -8.58 2.54 2.56
N TRP A 70 -9.69 2.18 1.94
CA TRP A 70 -10.94 2.93 1.98
C TRP A 70 -11.80 2.33 3.07
N VAL A 71 -12.19 3.14 4.07
CA VAL A 71 -12.99 2.69 5.21
C VAL A 71 -14.31 3.43 5.21
N ASN A 72 -15.42 2.69 5.11
CA ASN A 72 -16.76 3.20 5.38
C ASN A 72 -17.19 2.71 6.76
N ASP A 73 -17.01 3.59 7.76
CA ASP A 73 -17.31 3.27 9.16
C ASP A 73 -18.80 2.98 9.38
N SER A 74 -19.68 3.67 8.64
CA SER A 74 -21.14 3.51 8.78
C SER A 74 -21.68 2.18 8.26
N ALA A 75 -21.04 1.64 7.21
CA ALA A 75 -21.40 0.38 6.61
C ALA A 75 -20.53 -0.79 7.12
N GLU A 76 -19.60 -0.53 8.03
CA GLU A 76 -18.59 -1.50 8.51
C GLU A 76 -17.82 -2.18 7.37
N GLN A 77 -17.47 -1.39 6.33
CA GLN A 77 -16.81 -1.89 5.13
C GLN A 77 -15.43 -1.29 4.96
N ALA A 78 -14.49 -2.11 4.51
CA ALA A 78 -13.18 -1.65 4.08
C ALA A 78 -12.84 -2.23 2.70
N ARG A 79 -12.22 -1.41 1.84
CA ARG A 79 -11.69 -1.81 0.55
C ARG A 79 -10.18 -1.54 0.54
N LEU A 80 -9.41 -2.57 0.20
CA LEU A 80 -7.97 -2.47 0.07
C LEU A 80 -7.64 -2.35 -1.41
N VAL A 81 -6.87 -1.33 -1.77
CA VAL A 81 -6.42 -1.07 -3.14
C VAL A 81 -4.89 -1.03 -3.12
N LEU A 82 -4.27 -2.09 -3.65
CA LEU A 82 -2.81 -2.16 -3.82
C LEU A 82 -2.48 -1.63 -5.21
N PHE A 83 -1.75 -0.53 -5.26
CA PHE A 83 -1.16 -0.02 -6.50
C PHE A 83 0.22 -0.62 -6.66
N SER A 84 0.56 -0.98 -7.89
CA SER A 84 1.89 -1.48 -8.22
C SER A 84 2.26 -1.09 -9.64
N ASP A 85 3.48 -0.64 -9.82
CA ASP A 85 4.03 -0.36 -11.14
C ASP A 85 4.26 -1.68 -11.91
N HIS A 86 3.74 -1.75 -13.14
CA HIS A 86 3.72 -2.99 -13.91
C HIS A 86 5.11 -3.44 -14.40
N TYR A 87 6.10 -2.54 -14.45
CA TYR A 87 7.47 -2.90 -14.78
C TYR A 87 8.07 -3.83 -13.71
N MET A 88 7.63 -3.69 -12.46
CA MET A 88 8.21 -4.40 -11.30
C MET A 88 7.29 -5.49 -10.74
N SER A 89 5.97 -5.33 -10.89
CA SER A 89 4.99 -6.27 -10.37
C SER A 89 3.98 -6.66 -11.45
N ASP A 90 3.79 -7.95 -11.65
CA ASP A 90 2.60 -8.49 -12.31
C ASP A 90 1.45 -8.69 -11.30
N GLY A 91 0.28 -9.08 -11.80
CA GLY A 91 -0.88 -9.33 -10.93
C GLY A 91 -0.64 -10.40 -9.86
N TYR A 92 0.19 -11.41 -10.16
CA TYR A 92 0.48 -12.49 -9.22
C TYR A 92 1.39 -12.01 -8.06
N SER A 93 2.48 -11.33 -8.39
CA SER A 93 3.38 -10.72 -7.41
C SER A 93 2.67 -9.68 -6.53
N GLY A 94 1.74 -8.92 -7.10
CA GLY A 94 0.86 -8.03 -6.32
C GLY A 94 0.03 -8.80 -5.29
N MET A 95 -0.59 -9.92 -5.68
CA MET A 95 -1.33 -10.79 -4.74
C MET A 95 -0.44 -11.36 -3.64
N VAL A 96 0.81 -11.75 -3.95
CA VAL A 96 1.76 -12.24 -2.95
C VAL A 96 2.07 -11.15 -1.92
N VAL A 97 2.32 -9.92 -2.36
CA VAL A 97 2.57 -8.77 -1.47
C VAL A 97 1.35 -8.50 -0.58
N LEU A 98 0.15 -8.46 -1.16
CA LEU A 98 -1.08 -8.22 -0.39
C LEU A 98 -1.31 -9.30 0.67
N ASN A 99 -1.15 -10.57 0.30
CA ASN A 99 -1.30 -11.69 1.23
C ASN A 99 -0.30 -11.60 2.39
N PHE A 100 0.96 -11.27 2.10
CA PHE A 100 1.97 -11.10 3.15
C PHE A 100 1.61 -9.96 4.12
N ILE A 101 1.11 -8.83 3.61
CA ILE A 101 0.65 -7.72 4.45
C ILE A 101 -0.49 -8.19 5.35
N LEU A 102 -1.51 -8.85 4.79
CA LEU A 102 -2.66 -9.34 5.55
C LEU A 102 -2.27 -10.38 6.62
N GLU A 103 -1.38 -11.32 6.27
CA GLU A 103 -0.84 -12.29 7.22
C GLU A 103 -0.11 -11.61 8.37
N ARG A 104 0.72 -10.60 8.06
CA ARG A 104 1.48 -9.90 9.09
C ARG A 104 0.57 -9.10 10.01
N VAL A 105 -0.41 -8.39 9.45
CA VAL A 105 -1.43 -7.67 10.23
C VAL A 105 -2.22 -8.63 11.12
N ALA A 106 -2.64 -9.78 10.60
CA ALA A 106 -3.37 -10.78 11.39
C ALA A 106 -2.52 -11.35 12.54
N CYS A 107 -1.22 -11.59 12.31
CA CYS A 107 -0.30 -11.99 13.38
C CYS A 107 -0.17 -10.91 14.46
N LEU A 108 0.03 -9.65 14.05
CA LEU A 108 0.17 -8.53 14.98
C LEU A 108 -1.09 -8.32 15.83
N ALA A 109 -2.28 -8.37 15.21
CA ALA A 109 -3.55 -8.26 15.92
C ALA A 109 -3.75 -9.36 16.97
N LYS A 110 -3.30 -10.60 16.68
CA LYS A 110 -3.33 -11.69 17.66
C LYS A 110 -2.38 -11.47 18.83
N GLU A 111 -1.16 -11.00 18.55
CA GLU A 111 -0.18 -10.67 19.59
C GLU A 111 -0.68 -9.55 20.50
N GLU A 112 -1.32 -8.52 19.94
CA GLU A 112 -1.91 -7.41 20.68
C GLU A 112 -3.06 -7.89 21.58
N ASN A 113 -4.01 -8.64 21.03
CA ASN A 113 -5.12 -9.24 21.81
C ASN A 113 -4.61 -10.15 22.94
N GLY A 114 -3.53 -10.91 22.69
CA GLY A 114 -2.90 -11.74 23.73
C GLY A 114 -2.26 -10.91 24.84
N ARG A 115 -1.70 -9.74 24.54
CA ARG A 115 -1.14 -8.81 25.55
C ARG A 115 -2.22 -8.09 26.33
N GLU A 116 -3.35 -7.77 25.73
CA GLU A 116 -4.48 -7.15 26.43
C GLU A 116 -5.16 -8.10 27.41
N GLN A 117 -5.24 -9.40 27.09
CA GLN A 117 -5.79 -10.41 28.00
C GLN A 117 -4.87 -10.77 29.18
N MET A 118 -3.60 -10.37 29.14
CA MET A 118 -2.61 -10.58 30.22
C MET A 118 -2.42 -9.35 31.12
N LYS A 119 -3.10 -8.23 30.84
CA LYS A 119 -3.16 -7.05 31.71
C LYS A 119 -4.40 -7.10 32.60
#